data_AF-A0A368TMN6-F1
#
_entry.id   AF-A0A368TMN6-F1
#
_cell.length_a   1.000
_cell.length_b   1.000
_cell.length_c   1.000
_cell.angle_alpha   90.00
_cell.angle_beta   90.00
_cell.angle_gamma   90.00
#
_symmetry.space_group_name_H-M   'P 1'
#
loop_
_entity.id
_entity.type
_entity.pdbx_description
1 polymer ?
#
loop_
_entity_poly.entity_id
_entity_poly.type
_entity_poly.pdbx_seq_one_letter_code
_entity_poly.pdbx_strand_id
1 'polypeptide(L)'
;MQYLDIFERVNLIPADLVDAESMVEAVKISEPDEIYHLAAQSFVGASFEQPIGTGELTGLGVTRVLEAIRQINPEIRFYQASTSELYGRGHSSSLTENSIKTV
;
A
#
# COMPACT_ATOMS: atom_id res chain seq x y z
N MET A 1 -1.17 -12.79 17.40
CA MET A 1 -1.48 -13.87 16.45
C MET A 1 -1.88 -15.15 17.19
N GLN A 2 -0.98 -15.84 17.90
CA GLN A 2 -1.33 -17.04 18.69
C GLN A 2 -2.38 -16.80 19.77
N TYR A 3 -2.32 -15.65 20.48
CA TYR A 3 -3.32 -15.28 21.49
C TYR A 3 -4.73 -15.07 20.91
N LEU A 4 -4.85 -14.75 19.61
CA LEU A 4 -6.14 -14.54 18.93
C LEU A 4 -6.65 -15.80 18.23
N ASP A 5 -5.87 -16.89 18.22
CA ASP A 5 -6.21 -18.17 17.58
C ASP A 5 -6.59 -18.07 16.09
N ILE A 6 -6.02 -17.08 15.38
CA ILE A 6 -6.27 -16.86 13.95
C ILE A 6 -5.14 -17.34 13.05
N PHE A 7 -4.06 -17.89 13.62
CA PHE A 7 -2.84 -18.19 12.86
C PHE A 7 -3.12 -19.16 11.70
N GLU A 8 -3.91 -20.21 11.94
CA GLU A 8 -4.33 -21.19 10.93
C GLU A 8 -5.27 -20.62 9.85
N ARG A 9 -5.77 -19.39 10.04
CA ARG A 9 -6.61 -18.68 9.06
C ARG A 9 -5.82 -17.67 8.21
N VAL A 10 -4.52 -17.55 8.46
CA VAL A 10 -3.63 -16.64 7.73
C VAL A 10 -2.75 -17.44 6.79
N ASN A 11 -2.95 -17.26 5.49
CA ASN A 11 -2.07 -17.81 4.46
C ASN A 11 -1.03 -16.76 4.10
N LEU A 12 0.26 -17.12 4.24
CA LEU A 12 1.36 -16.24 3.87
C LEU A 12 1.76 -16.50 2.42
N ILE A 13 1.70 -15.46 1.60
CA ILE A 13 2.10 -15.49 0.20
C ILE A 13 3.32 -14.57 0.04
N PRO A 14 4.47 -15.08 -0.43
CA PRO A 14 5.65 -14.25 -0.70
C PRO A 14 5.36 -13.25 -1.82
N ALA A 15 5.66 -11.98 -1.57
CA ALA A 15 5.35 -10.89 -2.49
C ALA A 15 6.23 -9.67 -2.13
N ASP A 16 6.79 -8.98 -3.13
CA ASP A 16 7.61 -7.79 -2.95
C ASP A 16 7.09 -6.62 -3.81
N LEU A 17 6.86 -5.46 -3.19
CA LEU A 17 6.32 -4.27 -3.85
C LEU A 17 7.23 -3.69 -4.94
N VAL A 18 8.52 -4.05 -4.98
CA VAL A 18 9.40 -3.64 -6.09
C VAL A 18 9.41 -4.65 -7.25
N ASP A 19 8.89 -5.86 -7.05
CA ASP A 19 8.80 -6.91 -8.05
C ASP A 19 7.34 -7.07 -8.53
N ALA A 20 7.06 -6.51 -9.71
CA ALA A 20 5.73 -6.54 -10.31
C ALA A 20 5.23 -7.97 -10.60
N GLU A 21 6.12 -8.91 -10.95
CA GLU A 21 5.72 -10.29 -11.26
C GLU A 21 5.23 -11.00 -9.99
N SER A 22 5.93 -10.78 -8.86
CA SER A 22 5.50 -11.29 -7.56
C SER A 22 4.13 -10.75 -7.13
N MET A 23 3.80 -9.48 -7.45
CA MET A 23 2.48 -8.91 -7.18
C MET A 23 1.38 -9.57 -8.00
N VAL A 24 1.62 -9.77 -9.29
CA VAL A 24 0.66 -10.45 -10.17
C VAL A 24 0.40 -11.88 -9.67
N GLU A 25 1.45 -12.62 -9.33
CA GLU A 25 1.31 -13.99 -8.83
C GLU A 25 0.61 -14.03 -7.47
N ALA A 26 0.91 -13.08 -6.56
CA ALA A 26 0.25 -13.01 -5.27
C ALA A 26 -1.26 -12.73 -5.39
N VAL A 27 -1.66 -11.80 -6.25
CA VAL A 27 -3.09 -11.51 -6.53
C VAL A 27 -3.77 -12.72 -7.16
N LYS A 28 -3.10 -13.40 -8.09
CA LYS A 28 -3.62 -14.60 -8.75
C LYS A 28 -3.81 -15.79 -7.81
N ILE A 29 -2.84 -16.07 -6.92
CA ILE A 29 -2.92 -17.19 -5.97
C ILE A 29 -3.95 -16.92 -4.87
N SER A 30 -4.04 -15.66 -4.40
CA SER A 30 -4.95 -15.32 -3.29
C SER A 30 -6.42 -15.19 -3.69
N GLU A 31 -6.72 -14.99 -4.99
CA GLU A 31 -8.06 -14.74 -5.51
C GLU A 31 -8.91 -13.81 -4.61
N PRO A 32 -8.39 -12.62 -4.21
CA PRO A 32 -9.00 -11.86 -3.12
C PRO A 32 -10.22 -11.09 -3.59
N ASP A 33 -11.24 -10.95 -2.73
CA ASP A 33 -12.33 -10.00 -2.96
C ASP A 33 -11.90 -8.54 -2.65
N GLU A 34 -11.00 -8.38 -1.68
CA GLU A 34 -10.52 -7.07 -1.20
C GLU A 34 -9.01 -7.12 -0.92
N ILE A 35 -8.30 -6.05 -1.29
CA ILE A 35 -6.88 -5.86 -1.00
C ILE A 35 -6.70 -4.62 -0.12
N TYR A 36 -6.06 -4.81 1.03
CA TYR A 36 -5.67 -3.76 1.95
C TYR A 36 -4.16 -3.51 1.81
N HIS A 37 -3.76 -2.48 1.06
CA HIS A 37 -2.36 -2.16 0.83
C HIS A 37 -1.82 -1.31 1.99
N LEU A 38 -1.22 -2.01 2.97
CA LEU A 38 -0.66 -1.44 4.20
C LEU A 38 0.88 -1.37 4.19
N ALA A 39 1.51 -2.03 3.24
CA ALA A 39 2.96 -2.11 3.14
C ALA A 39 3.54 -0.84 2.50
N ALA A 40 4.49 -0.21 3.18
CA ALA A 40 5.15 1.01 2.74
C ALA A 40 6.47 1.20 3.51
N GLN A 41 7.33 2.07 2.99
CA GLN A 41 8.36 2.70 3.81
C GLN A 41 7.61 3.76 4.64
N SER A 42 7.37 3.46 5.92
CA SER A 42 6.48 4.24 6.79
C SER A 42 7.21 5.12 7.80
N PHE A 43 8.54 5.09 7.83
CA PHE A 43 9.33 5.90 8.75
C PHE A 43 9.90 7.14 8.04
N VAL A 44 9.28 8.30 8.30
CA VAL A 44 9.61 9.58 7.65
C VAL A 44 11.11 9.89 7.65
N GLY A 45 11.81 9.68 8.77
CA GLY A 45 13.24 9.97 8.87
C GLY A 45 14.08 9.20 7.85
N ALA A 46 13.85 7.89 7.73
CA ALA A 46 14.58 7.05 6.76
C ALA A 46 14.22 7.38 5.31
N SER A 47 13.08 8.01 5.04
CA SER A 47 12.74 8.43 3.68
C SER A 47 13.69 9.49 3.13
N PHE A 48 14.29 10.32 3.99
CA PHE A 48 15.30 11.29 3.60
C PHE A 48 16.67 10.64 3.34
N GLU A 49 16.96 9.53 4.00
CA GLU A 49 18.20 8.76 3.79
C GLU A 49 18.12 7.92 2.51
N GLN A 50 16.93 7.37 2.21
CA GLN A 50 16.68 6.51 1.05
C GLN A 50 15.46 6.98 0.23
N PRO A 51 15.52 8.16 -0.39
CA PRO A 51 14.37 8.75 -1.09
C PRO A 51 13.97 7.94 -2.33
N ILE A 52 14.94 7.38 -3.08
CA ILE A 52 14.67 6.55 -4.25
C ILE A 52 13.96 5.25 -3.83
N GLY A 53 14.47 4.58 -2.80
CA GLY A 53 13.85 3.35 -2.28
C GLY A 53 12.44 3.61 -1.73
N THR A 54 12.23 4.74 -1.06
CA THR A 54 10.90 5.17 -0.62
C THR A 54 9.97 5.43 -1.80
N GLY A 55 10.45 6.11 -2.84
CA GLY A 55 9.68 6.34 -4.07
C GLY A 55 9.29 5.06 -4.79
N GLU A 56 10.19 4.08 -4.86
CA GLU A 56 9.92 2.77 -5.45
C GLU A 56 8.90 1.97 -4.64
N LEU A 57 9.08 1.90 -3.33
CA LEU A 57 8.26 1.06 -2.45
C LEU A 57 6.89 1.70 -2.16
N THR A 58 6.87 2.94 -1.66
CA THR A 58 5.65 3.64 -1.24
C THR A 58 4.97 4.37 -2.38
N GLY A 59 5.72 4.86 -3.37
CA GLY A 59 5.16 5.56 -4.53
C GLY A 59 4.71 4.59 -5.63
N LEU A 60 5.68 3.94 -6.29
CA LEU A 60 5.40 3.06 -7.42
C LEU A 60 4.83 1.68 -7.03
N GLY A 61 5.06 1.22 -5.79
CA GLY A 61 4.48 -0.03 -5.28
C GLY A 61 2.96 -0.07 -5.39
N VAL A 62 2.28 1.04 -5.08
CA VAL A 62 0.81 1.16 -5.22
C VAL A 62 0.38 0.89 -6.67
N THR A 63 1.08 1.49 -7.63
CA THR A 63 0.79 1.31 -9.06
C THR A 63 1.00 -0.13 -9.50
N ARG A 64 2.03 -0.83 -8.99
CA ARG A 64 2.26 -2.25 -9.31
C ARG A 64 1.12 -3.13 -8.81
N VAL A 65 0.59 -2.87 -7.61
CA VAL A 65 -0.58 -3.61 -7.09
C VAL A 65 -1.83 -3.32 -7.90
N LEU A 66 -2.10 -2.05 -8.21
CA LEU A 66 -3.25 -1.65 -9.04
C LEU A 66 -3.19 -2.26 -10.44
N GLU A 67 -1.98 -2.35 -11.02
CA GLU A 67 -1.77 -2.98 -12.32
C GLU A 67 -1.98 -4.49 -12.28
N ALA A 68 -1.55 -5.17 -11.20
CA ALA A 68 -1.87 -6.58 -10.97
C ALA A 68 -3.38 -6.82 -10.85
N ILE A 69 -4.10 -5.98 -10.10
CA ILE A 69 -5.56 -6.02 -10.01
C ILE A 69 -6.19 -5.84 -11.39
N ARG A 70 -5.76 -4.83 -12.15
CA ARG A 70 -6.27 -4.54 -13.49
C ARG A 70 -6.08 -5.72 -14.47
N GLN A 71 -4.97 -6.45 -14.35
CA GLN A 71 -4.67 -7.61 -15.19
C GLN A 71 -5.46 -8.86 -14.79
N ILE A 72 -5.65 -9.10 -13.48
CA ILE A 72 -6.25 -10.34 -12.96
C ILE A 72 -7.76 -10.22 -12.80
N ASN A 73 -8.23 -9.23 -12.04
CA ASN A 73 -9.65 -9.01 -11.78
C ASN A 73 -9.91 -7.55 -11.36
N PRO A 74 -10.41 -6.69 -12.25
CA PRO A 74 -10.73 -5.29 -11.94
C PRO A 74 -11.83 -5.07 -10.89
N GLU A 75 -12.60 -6.11 -10.54
CA GLU A 75 -13.68 -6.01 -9.54
C GLU A 75 -13.16 -6.08 -8.09
N ILE A 76 -11.87 -6.41 -7.89
CA ILE A 76 -11.25 -6.44 -6.56
C ILE A 76 -11.30 -5.04 -5.93
N ARG A 77 -11.82 -4.95 -4.71
CA ARG A 77 -11.87 -3.67 -3.98
C ARG A 77 -10.51 -3.37 -3.38
N PHE A 78 -10.00 -2.16 -3.62
CA PHE A 78 -8.67 -1.75 -3.18
C PHE A 78 -8.73 -0.66 -2.12
N TYR A 79 -8.02 -0.86 -1.00
CA TYR A 79 -7.79 0.15 0.03
C TYR A 79 -6.31 0.52 0.09
N GLN A 80 -6.02 1.82 -0.02
CA GLN A 80 -4.69 2.40 0.19
C GLN A 80 -4.59 3.01 1.59
N ALA A 81 -3.59 2.59 2.36
CA ALA A 81 -3.22 3.28 3.58
C ALA A 81 -2.50 4.61 3.25
N SER A 82 -3.28 5.69 3.09
CA SER A 82 -2.77 7.06 3.02
C SER A 82 -2.43 7.62 4.41
N THR A 83 -1.79 8.79 4.46
CA THR A 83 -1.30 9.38 5.72
C THR A 83 -1.60 10.88 5.80
N SER A 84 -1.77 11.41 7.02
CA SER A 84 -1.86 12.84 7.27
C SER A 84 -0.57 13.61 6.91
N GLU A 85 0.55 12.92 6.70
CA GLU A 85 1.80 13.54 6.24
C GLU A 85 1.65 14.23 4.87
N LEU A 86 0.66 13.83 4.06
CA LEU A 86 0.30 14.49 2.81
C LEU A 86 0.01 15.99 2.99
N TYR A 87 -0.44 16.40 4.18
CA TYR A 87 -0.76 17.79 4.48
C TYR A 87 0.47 18.63 4.91
N GLY A 88 1.61 17.99 5.18
CA GLY A 88 2.84 18.66 5.59
C GLY A 88 2.64 19.66 6.74
N ARG A 89 3.17 20.88 6.61
CA ARG A 89 2.92 21.97 7.57
C ARG A 89 1.57 22.67 7.29
N GLY A 90 0.47 21.95 7.53
CA GLY A 90 -0.89 22.51 7.51
C GLY A 90 -1.06 23.61 8.57
N HIS A 91 -1.55 24.78 8.17
CA HIS A 91 -1.78 25.93 9.07
C HIS A 91 -3.22 26.02 9.59
N SER A 92 -4.07 25.03 9.34
CA SER A 92 -5.44 24.95 9.87
C SER A 92 -5.54 23.93 10.99
N SER A 93 -6.31 24.24 12.03
CA SER A 93 -6.59 23.35 13.17
C SER A 93 -7.41 22.11 12.82
N SER A 94 -7.95 22.05 11.60
CA SER A 94 -8.73 20.93 11.10
C SER A 94 -8.48 20.77 9.60
N LEU A 95 -8.09 19.56 9.21
CA LEU A 95 -7.81 19.17 7.82
C LEU A 95 -8.91 18.20 7.37
N THR A 96 -9.29 18.31 6.10
CA THR A 96 -10.29 17.48 5.44
C THR A 96 -9.75 16.95 4.11
N GLU A 97 -10.52 16.13 3.42
CA GLU A 97 -10.22 15.59 2.09
C GLU A 97 -9.97 16.70 1.06
N ASN A 98 -10.58 17.87 1.26
CA ASN A 98 -10.40 19.05 0.40
C ASN A 98 -9.20 19.93 0.79
N SER A 99 -8.40 19.53 1.79
CA SER A 99 -7.28 20.34 2.31
C SER A 99 -5.94 20.06 1.63
N ILE A 100 -5.86 19.06 0.76
CA ILE A 100 -4.68 18.85 -0.09
C ILE A 100 -4.63 19.99 -1.10
N LYS A 101 -3.50 20.72 -1.14
CA LYS A 101 -3.26 21.71 -2.19
C LYS A 101 -3.05 20.96 -3.50
N THR A 102 -4.08 20.88 -4.32
CA THR A 102 -3.94 20.45 -5.71
C THR A 102 -2.95 21.39 -6.39
N VAL A 103 -1.89 20.83 -6.96
CA VAL A 103 -0.89 21.56 -7.74
C VAL A 103 -1.49 21.98 -9.07
#